data_AF-A0A3D3FE48-F1
#
_entry.id   AF-A0A3D3FE48-F1
#
_cell.length_a   1.000
_cell.length_b   1.000
_cell.length_c   1.000
_cell.angle_alpha   90.00
_cell.angle_beta   90.00
_cell.angle_gamma   90.00
#
_symmetry.space_group_name_H-M   'P 1'
#
loop_
_entity.id
_entity.type
_entity.pdbx_description
1 polymer ?
#
loop_
_entity_poly.entity_id
_entity_poly.type
_entity_poly.pdbx_seq_one_letter_code
_entity_poly.pdbx_strand_id
1 'polypeptide(L)' 'MHTKDFYYNLPKELIAQTPVEPRDVSRLMTLNKNTGEISHCHFYNITDWLRPGDCLVLNDSRVLPARIYG' A
#
# COMPACT_ATOMS: atom_id res chain seq x y z
N MET A 1 3.14 19.50 -15.16
CA MET A 1 3.61 18.90 -13.90
C MET A 1 5.05 18.49 -14.10
N HIS A 2 5.93 19.00 -13.25
CA HIS A 2 7.34 18.60 -13.26
C HIS A 2 7.56 17.52 -12.20
N THR A 3 8.51 16.62 -12.42
CA THR A 3 8.84 15.55 -11.45
C THR A 3 9.16 16.08 -10.06
N LYS A 4 9.72 17.30 -9.99
CA LYS A 4 10.04 18.03 -8.75
C LYS A 4 8.81 18.34 -7.88
N ASP A 5 7.61 18.42 -8.46
CA ASP A 5 6.36 18.67 -7.72
C ASP A 5 6.01 17.51 -6.76
N PHE A 6 6.63 16.34 -6.94
CA PHE A 6 6.42 15.12 -6.15
C PHE A 6 7.64 14.74 -5.30
N TYR A 7 8.66 15.61 -5.23
CA TYR A 7 9.84 15.35 -4.42
C TYR A 7 9.54 15.49 -2.94
N TYR A 8 10.00 14.53 -2.13
CA TYR A 8 10.04 14.63 -0.68
C TYR A 8 11.32 13.98 -0.15
N ASN A 9 11.78 14.44 1.01
CA ASN A 9 12.94 13.85 1.66
C ASN A 9 12.55 12.53 2.31
N LEU A 10 13.12 11.41 1.84
CA LEU A 10 12.95 10.08 2.41
C LEU A 10 14.29 9.56 2.95
N PRO A 11 14.51 9.58 4.27
CA PRO A 11 15.67 8.96 4.88
C PRO A 11 15.75 7.47 4.54
N LYS A 12 16.95 6.98 4.21
CA LYS A 12 17.16 5.60 3.73
C LYS A 12 16.81 4.55 4.78
N GLU A 13 17.03 4.89 6.04
CA GLU A 13 16.71 4.08 7.21
C GLU A 13 15.20 3.82 7.39
N LEU A 14 14.34 4.65 6.78
CA LEU A 14 12.89 4.46 6.79
C LEU A 14 12.39 3.58 5.63
N ILE A 15 13.28 3.15 4.73
CA ILE A 15 12.97 2.20 3.66
C ILE A 15 13.13 0.78 4.22
N ALA A 16 12.00 0.11 4.45
CA ALA A 16 11.99 -1.27 4.92
C ALA A 16 12.77 -2.19 3.98
N GLN A 17 13.72 -2.94 4.52
CA GLN A 17 14.53 -3.91 3.78
C GLN A 17 13.90 -5.31 3.79
N THR A 18 13.10 -5.60 4.80
CA THR A 18 12.32 -6.84 4.95
C THR A 18 10.91 -6.50 5.42
N PRO A 19 9.90 -7.34 5.09
CA PRO A 19 8.57 -7.17 5.64
C PRO A 19 8.59 -7.39 7.16
N VAL A 20 7.60 -6.80 7.84
CA VAL A 20 7.29 -7.13 9.24
C VAL A 20 6.52 -8.45 9.29
N GLU A 21 6.73 -9.23 10.35
CA GLU A 21 6.00 -10.47 10.61
C GLU A 21 5.34 -10.43 12.00
N PRO A 22 4.04 -10.73 12.12
CA PRO A 22 3.07 -11.02 11.04
C PRO A 22 2.80 -9.82 10.12
N ARG A 23 2.49 -10.06 8.84
CA ARG A 23 2.36 -9.00 7.81
C ARG A 23 1.34 -7.90 8.14
N ASP A 24 0.25 -8.24 8.81
CA ASP A 24 -0.86 -7.36 9.17
C ASP A 24 -0.58 -6.45 10.38
N VAL A 25 0.54 -6.64 11.09
CA VAL A 25 0.98 -5.72 12.15
C VAL A 25 1.64 -4.44 11.62
N SER A 26 1.80 -4.34 10.30
CA SER A 26 2.27 -3.12 9.64
C SER A 26 1.38 -1.91 9.96
N ARG A 27 1.97 -0.71 9.99
CA ARG A 27 1.24 0.54 10.23
C ARG A 27 0.35 0.87 9.03
N LEU A 28 -0.84 1.36 9.30
CA LEU A 28 -1.79 1.89 8.32
C LEU A 28 -2.01 3.38 8.60
N MET A 29 -1.66 4.24 7.63
CA MET A 29 -2.00 5.66 7.66
C MET A 29 -3.29 5.86 6.87
N THR A 30 -4.29 6.47 7.49
CA THR A 30 -5.55 6.83 6.82
C THR A 30 -5.57 8.32 6.52
N LEU A 31 -6.14 8.68 5.38
CA LEU A 31 -6.25 10.06 4.91
C LEU A 31 -7.67 10.31 4.42
N ASN A 32 -8.35 11.26 5.05
CA ASN A 32 -9.64 11.72 4.56
C ASN A 32 -9.43 12.67 3.37
N LYS A 33 -9.86 12.26 2.17
CA LYS A 33 -9.70 13.02 0.93
C LYS A 33 -10.37 14.40 0.94
N ASN A 34 -11.43 14.59 1.74
CA ASN A 34 -12.22 15.82 1.75
C ASN A 34 -11.72 16.82 2.81
N THR A 35 -11.32 16.32 3.99
CA THR A 35 -10.91 17.17 5.12
C THR A 35 -9.39 17.28 5.27
N GLY A 36 -8.63 16.36 4.66
CA GLY A 36 -7.19 16.24 4.87
C GLY A 36 -6.82 15.63 6.23
N GLU A 37 -7.78 15.15 7.01
CA GLU A 37 -7.53 14.52 8.31
C GLU A 37 -6.68 13.26 8.15
N ILE A 38 -5.62 13.17 8.95
CA ILE A 38 -4.70 12.04 9.00
C ILE A 38 -4.92 11.27 10.30
N SER A 39 -4.94 9.95 10.23
CA SER A 39 -4.90 9.09 11.41
C SER A 39 -3.95 7.92 11.21
N HIS A 40 -3.59 7.28 12.32
CA HIS A 40 -2.66 6.15 12.33
C HIS A 40 -3.27 4.98 13.10
N CYS A 41 -3.18 3.79 12.50
CA CYS A 41 -3.60 2.52 13.08
C CYS A 41 -2.70 1.40 12.53
N HIS A 42 -3.14 0.14 12.64
CA HIS A 42 -2.46 -1.01 12.07
C HIS A 42 -3.29 -1.67 10.96
N PHE A 43 -2.64 -2.41 10.07
CA PHE A 43 -3.30 -2.99 8.90
C PHE A 43 -4.37 -4.02 9.26
N TYR A 44 -4.24 -4.74 10.38
CA TYR A 44 -5.31 -5.61 10.89
C TYR A 44 -6.62 -4.87 11.21
N ASN A 45 -6.62 -3.54 11.36
CA ASN A 45 -7.83 -2.71 11.51
C ASN A 45 -8.50 -2.32 10.18
N ILE A 46 -8.01 -2.80 9.03
CA ILE A 46 -8.53 -2.37 7.72
C ILE A 46 -10.04 -2.61 7.56
N THR A 47 -10.59 -3.64 8.21
CA THR A 47 -12.02 -3.96 8.15
C THR A 47 -12.90 -2.88 8.78
N ASP A 48 -12.37 -2.07 9.70
CA ASP A 48 -13.10 -0.97 10.35
C ASP A 48 -13.39 0.17 9.35
N TRP A 49 -12.69 0.20 8.21
CA TRP A 49 -12.80 1.21 7.16
C TRP A 49 -13.62 0.76 5.95
N LEU A 50 -14.06 -0.50 5.92
CA LEU A 50 -14.85 -1.07 4.83
C LEU A 50 -16.32 -1.19 5.25
N ARG A 51 -17.23 -0.97 4.30
CA ARG A 51 -18.67 -1.08 4.52
C ARG A 51 -19.23 -2.29 3.78
N PRO A 52 -20.35 -2.86 4.25
CA PRO A 52 -21.08 -3.86 3.47
C PRO A 52 -21.41 -3.32 2.08
N GLY A 53 -21.04 -4.08 1.05
CA GLY A 53 -21.21 -3.70 -0.36
C GLY A 53 -19.94 -3.15 -1.03
N ASP A 54 -18.90 -2.82 -0.27
CA ASP A 54 -17.60 -2.45 -0.85
C ASP A 54 -16.94 -3.66 -1.53
N CYS A 55 -16.22 -3.39 -2.63
CA CYS A 55 -15.50 -4.41 -3.39
C CYS A 55 -13.99 -4.17 -3.34
N LEU A 56 -13.25 -5.13 -2.80
CA LEU A 56 -11.79 -5.12 -2.82
C LEU A 56 -11.29 -5.81 -4.10
N VAL A 57 -10.71 -5.03 -5.00
CA VAL A 57 -10.08 -5.55 -6.21
C VAL A 57 -8.61 -5.84 -5.92
N LEU A 58 -8.24 -7.11 -5.99
CA LEU A 58 -6.87 -7.58 -5.77
C LEU A 58 -6.22 -7.91 -7.11
N ASN A 59 -4.95 -7.53 -7.25
CA ASN A 59 -4.14 -7.94 -8.39
C ASN A 59 -3.48 -9.30 -8.09
N ASP A 60 -3.82 -10.30 -8.88
CA ASP A 60 -3.16 -11.61 -8.92
C ASP A 60 -2.32 -11.71 -10.21
N SER A 61 -0.99 -11.54 -10.08
CA SER A 61 -0.07 -11.55 -11.21
C SER A 61 0.38 -12.97 -11.56
N ARG A 62 0.22 -13.35 -12.84
CA ARG A 62 0.63 -14.66 -13.36
C ARG A 62 1.65 -14.51 -14.49
N VAL A 63 2.74 -15.26 -14.40
CA VAL A 63 3.74 -15.34 -15.46
C VAL A 63 3.20 -16.24 -16.58
N LEU A 64 3.27 -15.76 -17.83
CA LEU A 64 2.95 -16.59 -19.00
C LEU A 64 4.08 -17.60 -19.22
N PRO A 65 3.83 -18.92 -19.16
CA PRO A 65 4.85 -19.93 -19.43
C PRO A 65 5.03 -20.07 -20.95
N ALA A 66 5.82 -19.17 -21.55
CA ALA A 66 6.19 -19.25 -22.95
C ALA A 66 7.70 -19.48 -23.07
N ARG A 67 8.08 -20.51 -23.81
CA ARG A 67 9.48 -20.76 -24.18
C ARG A 67 9.54 -20.91 -25.70
N ILE A 68 10.11 -19.91 -26.36
CA ILE A 68 10.36 -19.95 -27.78
C ILE A 68 11.70 -20.66 -27.98
N TYR A 69 11.68 -21.77 -28.70
CA TYR A 69 12.87 -22.41 -29.25
C TYR A 69 12.95 -22.00 -30.72
N GLY A 70 14.07 -21.40 -31.11
CA GLY A 70 14.38 -21.08 -32.50
C GLY A 70 15.05 -22.24 -33.21
#